data_AF-A0A418WVH3-F1
#
_entry.id   AF-A0A418WVH3-F1
#
_cell.length_a   1.000
_cell.length_b   1.000
_cell.length_c   1.000
_cell.angle_alpha   90.00
_cell.angle_beta   90.00
_cell.angle_gamma   90.00
#
_symmetry.space_group_name_H-M   'P 1'
#
loop_
_entity.id
_entity.type
_entity.pdbx_description
1 polymer ?
#
loop_
_entity_poly.entity_id
_entity_poly.type
_entity_poly.pdbx_seq_one_letter_code
_entity_poly.pdbx_strand_id
1 'polypeptide(L)'
;MSELRYPNESREYRDARESLLKDEQELIDKVRSVAERRRNLPLGGQLKEDYVFQWANDGKVGKSVKFSELFGDKNTLLLYSFMYGPNWDNPCPSCTSLVDGFDRTWYQVTHHAAFVAIAKAPAEKINAWAKQRGWSQIALVSGSESPYQADYKCQGDSDDMQWPVMHVFRKQDGKIFHFWGTELSANHVDTVWPYWNLMDFTPEGRPDIPTPPQNFRSEFLEKNYPE
;
A
#
# COMPACT_ATOMS: atom_id res chain seq x y z
N MET A 1 -18.88 -29.90 10.60
CA MET A 1 -19.62 -28.64 10.37
C MET A 1 -19.55 -27.83 11.64
N SER A 2 -19.52 -26.49 11.56
CA SER A 2 -19.41 -25.64 12.75
C SER A 2 -20.62 -25.84 13.67
N GLU A 3 -20.39 -26.03 14.96
CA GLU A 3 -21.45 -26.13 15.98
C GLU A 3 -22.02 -24.76 16.39
N LEU A 4 -21.41 -23.67 15.92
CA LEU A 4 -21.87 -22.31 16.20
C LEU A 4 -23.22 -22.04 15.54
N ARG A 5 -24.12 -21.41 16.29
CA ARG A 5 -25.46 -21.01 15.86
C ARG A 5 -25.70 -19.56 16.25
N TYR A 6 -26.36 -18.79 15.38
CA TYR A 6 -26.77 -17.42 15.70
C TYR A 6 -28.23 -17.38 16.17
N PRO A 7 -28.61 -16.38 17.00
CA PRO A 7 -29.99 -16.23 17.45
C PRO A 7 -30.97 -16.17 16.27
N ASN A 8 -32.04 -16.95 16.35
CA ASN A 8 -33.16 -16.97 15.40
C ASN A 8 -32.79 -17.30 13.94
N GLU A 9 -31.64 -17.93 13.68
CA GLU A 9 -31.29 -18.32 12.32
C GLU A 9 -32.23 -19.42 11.77
N SER A 10 -32.75 -19.22 10.55
CA SER A 10 -33.56 -20.24 9.89
C SER A 10 -32.68 -21.39 9.42
N ARG A 11 -33.29 -22.56 9.19
CA ARG A 11 -32.58 -23.69 8.59
C ARG A 11 -32.03 -23.35 7.21
N GLU A 12 -32.79 -22.64 6.39
CA GLU A 12 -32.36 -22.20 5.05
C GLU A 12 -31.12 -21.29 5.12
N TYR A 13 -31.13 -20.29 6.01
CA TYR A 13 -29.97 -19.44 6.23
C TYR A 13 -28.76 -20.26 6.70
N ARG A 14 -28.98 -21.20 7.61
CA ARG A 14 -27.91 -22.06 8.14
C ARG A 14 -27.28 -22.91 7.05
N ASP A 15 -28.09 -23.56 6.22
CA ASP A 15 -27.63 -24.42 5.12
C ASP A 15 -26.83 -23.58 4.10
N ALA A 16 -27.33 -22.39 3.73
CA ALA A 16 -26.62 -21.46 2.85
C ALA A 16 -25.27 -21.00 3.46
N ARG A 17 -25.26 -20.68 4.76
CA ARG A 17 -24.04 -20.26 5.47
C ARG A 17 -23.03 -21.38 5.61
N GLU A 18 -23.45 -22.64 5.73
CA GLU A 18 -22.52 -23.78 5.69
C GLU A 18 -21.87 -23.97 4.32
N SER A 19 -22.60 -23.67 3.24
CA SER A 19 -22.02 -23.62 1.90
C SER A 19 -20.99 -22.50 1.79
N LEU A 20 -21.35 -21.27 2.18
CA LEU A 20 -20.45 -20.10 2.14
C LEU A 20 -19.17 -20.31 2.95
N LEU A 21 -19.26 -20.93 4.14
CA LEU A 21 -18.10 -21.22 4.98
C LEU A 21 -17.06 -22.11 4.29
N LYS A 22 -17.46 -22.96 3.34
CA LYS A 22 -16.51 -23.77 2.57
C LYS A 22 -15.68 -22.87 1.65
N ASP A 23 -16.33 -21.96 0.93
CA ASP A 23 -15.66 -21.03 0.04
C ASP A 23 -14.77 -20.04 0.83
N GLU A 24 -15.22 -19.56 1.99
CA GLU A 24 -14.42 -18.73 2.90
C GLU A 24 -13.16 -19.46 3.40
N GLN A 25 -13.28 -20.75 3.73
CA GLN A 25 -12.14 -21.57 4.14
C GLN A 25 -11.16 -21.78 2.98
N GLU A 26 -11.66 -22.07 1.77
CA GLU A 26 -10.83 -22.19 0.57
C GLU A 26 -10.09 -20.89 0.25
N LEU A 27 -10.72 -19.73 0.45
CA LEU A 27 -10.08 -18.43 0.30
C LEU A 27 -8.92 -18.25 1.29
N ILE A 28 -9.12 -18.57 2.57
CA ILE A 28 -8.07 -18.51 3.60
C ILE A 28 -6.89 -19.40 3.22
N ASP A 29 -7.16 -20.64 2.80
CA ASP A 29 -6.12 -21.59 2.42
C ASP A 29 -5.37 -21.14 1.16
N LYS A 30 -6.08 -20.54 0.20
CA LYS A 30 -5.45 -19.94 -0.98
C LYS A 30 -4.54 -18.78 -0.62
N VAL A 31 -4.97 -17.88 0.26
CA VAL A 31 -4.16 -16.75 0.75
C VAL A 31 -2.89 -17.27 1.43
N ARG A 32 -3.00 -18.30 2.28
CA ARG A 32 -1.85 -18.94 2.93
C ARG A 32 -0.89 -19.57 1.92
N SER A 33 -1.41 -20.31 0.93
CA SER A 33 -0.60 -20.92 -0.13
C SER A 33 0.13 -19.87 -0.97
N VAL A 34 -0.52 -18.76 -1.33
CA VAL A 34 0.14 -17.66 -2.07
C VAL A 34 1.23 -17.01 -1.21
N ALA A 35 0.98 -16.78 0.07
CA ALA A 35 1.99 -16.24 0.98
C ALA A 35 3.22 -17.17 1.11
N GLU A 36 3.01 -18.49 1.11
CA GLU A 36 4.09 -19.47 1.08
C GLU A 36 4.90 -19.41 -0.22
N ARG A 37 4.23 -19.32 -1.37
CA ARG A 37 4.92 -19.15 -2.67
C ARG A 37 5.77 -17.89 -2.71
N ARG A 38 5.28 -16.77 -2.17
CA ARG A 38 6.07 -15.52 -2.04
C ARG A 38 7.33 -15.74 -1.21
N ARG A 39 7.25 -16.46 -0.09
CA ARG A 39 8.42 -16.79 0.76
C ARG A 39 9.45 -17.69 0.06
N ASN A 40 9.01 -18.51 -0.89
CA ASN A 40 9.86 -19.43 -1.65
C ASN A 40 10.36 -18.87 -3.00
N LEU A 41 10.14 -17.58 -3.28
CA LEU A 41 10.74 -16.95 -4.45
C LEU A 41 12.28 -17.04 -4.37
N PRO A 42 12.97 -17.25 -5.50
CA PRO A 42 14.43 -17.13 -5.54
C PRO A 42 14.84 -15.70 -5.16
N LEU A 43 16.12 -15.53 -4.80
CA LEU A 43 16.66 -14.21 -4.48
C LEU A 43 16.43 -13.27 -5.66
N GLY A 44 15.71 -12.17 -5.42
CA GLY A 44 15.43 -11.17 -6.45
C GLY A 44 16.65 -10.31 -6.79
N GLY A 45 16.44 -9.32 -7.65
CA GLY A 45 17.50 -8.40 -8.06
C GLY A 45 18.09 -7.64 -6.87
N GLN A 46 19.42 -7.52 -6.83
CA GLN A 46 20.09 -6.62 -5.88
C GLN A 46 19.63 -5.18 -6.14
N LEU A 47 19.46 -4.40 -5.07
CA LEU A 47 19.21 -2.97 -5.15
C LEU A 47 20.27 -2.33 -6.05
N LYS A 48 19.82 -1.64 -7.10
CA LYS A 48 20.67 -1.07 -8.15
C LYS A 48 21.69 -0.09 -7.58
N GLU A 49 21.23 0.77 -6.67
CA GLU A 49 22.04 1.75 -5.95
C GLU A 49 21.36 2.12 -4.63
N ASP A 50 22.12 2.68 -3.69
CA ASP A 50 21.55 3.16 -2.42
C ASP A 50 20.89 4.53 -2.61
N TYR A 51 19.68 4.51 -3.18
CA TYR A 51 18.92 5.71 -3.56
C TYR A 51 18.81 6.71 -2.41
N VAL A 52 18.84 7.99 -2.74
CA VAL A 52 18.63 9.08 -1.76
C VAL A 52 17.24 9.65 -1.94
N PHE A 53 16.57 9.86 -0.80
CA PHE A 53 15.25 10.48 -0.69
C PHE A 53 15.31 11.65 0.28
N GLN A 54 14.20 12.36 0.42
CA GLN A 54 14.02 13.35 1.47
C GLN A 54 12.92 12.88 2.42
N TRP A 55 13.12 12.99 3.73
CA TRP A 55 12.03 12.79 4.70
C TRP A 55 10.90 13.78 4.42
N ALA A 56 9.66 13.33 4.58
CA ALA A 56 8.45 14.11 4.33
C ALA A 56 7.51 14.18 5.53
N ASN A 57 7.97 13.80 6.74
CA ASN A 57 7.29 14.03 8.00
C ASN A 57 8.27 14.01 9.19
N ASP A 58 7.75 13.89 10.43
CA ASP A 58 8.52 13.68 11.67
C ASP A 58 9.57 14.78 11.98
N GLY A 59 9.26 16.04 11.65
CA GLY A 59 10.18 17.16 11.90
C GLY A 59 11.51 17.09 11.12
N LYS A 60 11.61 16.18 10.15
CA LYS A 60 12.79 15.96 9.30
C LYS A 60 12.55 16.36 7.85
N VAL A 61 11.42 17.00 7.55
CA VAL A 61 11.00 17.39 6.20
C VAL A 61 12.17 18.02 5.43
N GLY A 62 12.45 17.48 4.24
CA GLY A 62 13.52 17.92 3.34
C GLY A 62 14.92 17.37 3.66
N LYS A 63 15.13 16.72 4.82
CA LYS A 63 16.42 16.10 5.16
C LYS A 63 16.62 14.83 4.35
N SER A 64 17.82 14.66 3.80
CA SER A 64 18.20 13.47 3.03
C SER A 64 18.19 12.20 3.87
N VAL A 65 17.82 11.09 3.24
CA VAL A 65 17.89 9.73 3.79
C VAL A 65 18.17 8.73 2.68
N LYS A 66 19.07 7.79 2.92
CA LYS A 66 19.36 6.70 1.97
C LYS A 66 18.35 5.57 2.08
N PHE A 67 18.16 4.83 0.99
CA PHE A 67 17.30 3.65 0.93
C PHE A 67 17.66 2.64 2.03
N SER A 68 18.95 2.38 2.22
CA SER A 68 19.45 1.46 3.23
C SER A 68 19.13 1.89 4.67
N GLU A 69 18.98 3.19 4.92
CA GLU A 69 18.64 3.74 6.23
C GLU A 69 17.15 3.59 6.54
N LEU A 70 16.28 3.45 5.52
CA LEU A 70 14.83 3.23 5.71
C LEU A 70 14.52 1.92 6.45
N PHE A 71 15.44 0.96 6.44
CA PHE A 71 15.30 -0.28 7.19
C PHE A 71 15.35 -0.09 8.71
N GLY A 72 15.99 0.98 9.20
CA GLY A 72 16.27 1.15 10.62
C GLY A 72 17.00 -0.08 11.20
N ASP A 73 16.41 -0.68 12.23
CA ASP A 73 16.90 -1.88 12.90
C ASP A 73 16.33 -3.20 12.30
N LYS A 74 15.60 -3.13 11.18
CA LYS A 74 14.93 -4.27 10.56
C LYS A 74 15.71 -4.84 9.37
N ASN A 75 15.33 -6.05 8.96
CA ASN A 75 15.87 -6.72 7.76
C ASN A 75 14.87 -6.79 6.61
N THR A 76 13.64 -6.32 6.80
CA THR A 76 12.59 -6.29 5.79
C THR A 76 12.02 -4.89 5.73
N LEU A 77 11.84 -4.36 4.52
CA LEU A 77 11.23 -3.06 4.26
C LEU A 77 10.03 -3.25 3.33
N LEU A 78 8.85 -2.83 3.79
CA LEU A 78 7.68 -2.59 2.96
C LEU A 78 7.76 -1.14 2.48
N LEU A 79 7.71 -0.92 1.18
CA LEU A 79 7.75 0.41 0.58
C LEU A 79 6.58 0.57 -0.38
N TYR A 80 5.63 1.44 -0.04
CA TYR A 80 4.46 1.71 -0.87
C TYR A 80 4.65 3.03 -1.62
N SER A 81 4.73 2.94 -2.95
CA SER A 81 4.69 4.09 -3.85
C SER A 81 3.24 4.48 -4.06
N PHE A 82 2.83 5.64 -3.53
CA PHE A 82 1.52 6.21 -3.79
C PHE A 82 1.61 7.27 -4.87
N MET A 83 0.57 7.34 -5.71
CA MET A 83 0.55 8.27 -6.83
C MET A 83 0.39 9.69 -6.31
N TYR A 84 1.46 10.47 -6.41
CA TYR A 84 1.44 11.90 -6.19
C TYR A 84 2.58 12.54 -6.97
N GLY A 85 2.24 13.13 -8.12
CA GLY A 85 3.18 13.83 -8.98
C GLY A 85 3.53 15.23 -8.44
N PRO A 86 4.66 15.81 -8.85
CA PRO A 86 5.06 17.16 -8.44
C PRO A 86 4.02 18.23 -8.81
N ASN A 87 3.31 18.09 -9.95
CA ASN A 87 2.36 19.10 -10.43
C ASN A 87 0.90 18.82 -10.03
N TRP A 88 0.64 17.79 -9.23
CA TRP A 88 -0.72 17.45 -8.79
C TRP A 88 -1.13 18.30 -7.60
N ASP A 89 -2.30 18.91 -7.56
CA ASP A 89 -2.83 19.62 -6.39
C ASP A 89 -3.09 18.70 -5.19
N ASN A 90 -3.55 17.47 -5.45
CA ASN A 90 -3.82 16.44 -4.44
C ASN A 90 -3.28 15.08 -4.90
N PRO A 91 -2.91 14.15 -3.98
CA PRO A 91 -2.52 12.80 -4.36
C PRO A 91 -3.71 11.99 -4.92
N CYS A 92 -3.45 10.79 -5.46
CA CYS A 92 -4.51 9.89 -5.88
C CYS A 92 -5.47 9.57 -4.69
N PRO A 93 -6.80 9.69 -4.88
CA PRO A 93 -7.78 9.42 -3.82
C PRO A 93 -7.72 7.99 -3.29
N SER A 94 -7.54 7.04 -4.22
CA SER A 94 -7.46 5.61 -3.94
C SER A 94 -6.22 5.29 -3.10
N CYS A 95 -5.07 5.85 -3.47
CA CYS A 95 -3.83 5.68 -2.70
C CYS A 95 -3.92 6.36 -1.33
N THR A 96 -4.58 7.52 -1.24
CA THR A 96 -4.81 8.21 0.04
C THR A 96 -5.58 7.34 1.02
N SER A 97 -6.68 6.72 0.57
CA SER A 97 -7.44 5.80 1.43
C SER A 97 -6.60 4.61 1.89
N LEU A 98 -5.72 4.09 1.03
CA LEU A 98 -4.84 2.99 1.41
C LEU A 98 -3.82 3.43 2.47
N VAL A 99 -3.21 4.62 2.31
CA VAL A 99 -2.28 5.18 3.30
C VAL A 99 -2.99 5.54 4.61
N ASP A 100 -4.25 5.99 4.59
CA ASP A 100 -5.06 6.18 5.81
C ASP A 100 -5.12 4.89 6.64
N GLY A 101 -5.28 3.73 5.98
CA GLY A 101 -5.24 2.41 6.62
C GLY A 101 -3.84 2.02 7.08
N PHE A 102 -2.82 2.25 6.25
CA PHE A 102 -1.43 1.93 6.59
C PHE A 102 -0.91 2.74 7.76
N ASP A 103 -1.26 4.01 7.90
CA ASP A 103 -0.88 4.82 9.06
C ASP A 103 -1.36 4.18 10.37
N ARG A 104 -2.55 3.59 10.38
CA ARG A 104 -3.10 2.91 11.56
C ARG A 104 -2.49 1.55 11.84
N THR A 105 -2.15 0.78 10.80
CA THR A 105 -1.55 -0.56 10.95
C THR A 105 -0.03 -0.51 11.10
N TRP A 106 0.59 0.64 10.82
CA TRP A 106 2.03 0.86 10.89
C TRP A 106 2.62 0.40 12.22
N TYR A 107 1.95 0.76 13.33
CA TYR A 107 2.40 0.39 14.68
C TYR A 107 2.63 -1.11 14.84
N GLN A 108 1.71 -1.96 14.40
CA GLN A 108 1.87 -3.42 14.52
C GLN A 108 2.92 -3.95 13.54
N VAL A 109 2.94 -3.44 12.31
CA VAL A 109 3.89 -3.91 11.28
C VAL A 109 5.34 -3.65 11.68
N THR A 110 5.61 -2.49 12.30
CA THR A 110 6.98 -2.06 12.64
C THR A 110 7.63 -2.79 13.80
N HIS A 111 6.91 -3.70 14.46
CA HIS A 111 7.51 -4.67 15.36
C HIS A 111 8.41 -5.67 14.62
N HIS A 112 8.12 -5.96 13.34
CA HIS A 112 8.80 -7.02 12.58
C HIS A 112 9.40 -6.57 11.25
N ALA A 113 8.94 -5.47 10.65
CA ALA A 113 9.46 -4.95 9.39
C ALA A 113 9.38 -3.42 9.32
N ALA A 114 10.32 -2.77 8.64
CA ALA A 114 10.18 -1.35 8.34
C ALA A 114 9.04 -1.13 7.35
N PHE A 115 8.31 -0.02 7.49
CA PHE A 115 7.21 0.32 6.59
C PHE A 115 7.22 1.81 6.28
N VAL A 116 7.36 2.14 5.00
CA VAL A 116 7.50 3.50 4.49
C VAL A 116 6.54 3.70 3.31
N ALA A 117 5.99 4.90 3.18
CA ALA A 117 5.31 5.33 1.97
C ALA A 117 6.11 6.43 1.25
N ILE A 118 6.15 6.36 -0.07
CA ILE A 118 6.92 7.26 -0.94
C ILE A 118 6.04 7.82 -2.05
N ALA A 119 6.29 9.09 -2.40
CA ALA A 119 5.70 9.75 -3.55
C ALA A 119 6.76 10.55 -4.32
N LYS A 120 6.45 10.91 -5.57
CA LYS A 120 7.33 11.73 -6.42
C LYS A 120 7.19 13.23 -6.13
N ALA A 121 6.09 13.66 -5.51
CA ALA A 121 5.87 15.02 -5.06
C ALA A 121 6.95 15.51 -4.06
N PRO A 122 7.27 16.81 -4.02
CA PRO A 122 8.21 17.38 -3.04
C PRO A 122 7.83 17.06 -1.58
N ALA A 123 8.84 16.97 -0.71
CA ALA A 123 8.69 16.56 0.68
C ALA A 123 7.70 17.45 1.47
N GLU A 124 7.73 18.75 1.24
CA GLU A 124 6.84 19.74 1.88
C GLU A 124 5.38 19.49 1.51
N LYS A 125 5.14 19.08 0.26
CA LYS A 125 3.80 18.82 -0.27
C LYS A 125 3.21 17.54 0.29
N ILE A 126 4.02 16.49 0.37
CA ILE A 126 3.66 15.24 1.05
C ILE A 126 3.38 15.51 2.54
N ASN A 127 4.23 16.29 3.21
CA ASN A 127 4.04 16.65 4.62
C ASN A 127 2.76 17.45 4.86
N ALA A 128 2.45 18.43 4.00
CA ALA A 128 1.23 19.22 4.10
C ALA A 128 -0.01 18.33 3.99
N TRP A 129 0.00 17.40 3.02
CA TRP A 129 -1.06 16.42 2.87
C TRP A 129 -1.20 15.50 4.08
N ALA A 130 -0.08 14.96 4.57
CA ALA A 130 -0.05 14.09 5.74
C ALA A 130 -0.66 14.78 6.98
N LYS A 131 -0.35 16.06 7.21
CA LYS A 131 -0.95 16.86 8.28
C LYS A 131 -2.45 17.03 8.12
N GLN A 132 -2.92 17.31 6.91
CA GLN A 132 -4.35 17.45 6.61
C GLN A 132 -5.12 16.14 6.85
N ARG A 133 -4.50 14.99 6.51
CA ARG A 133 -5.07 13.66 6.73
C ARG A 133 -4.89 13.14 8.16
N GLY A 134 -4.02 13.76 8.94
CA GLY A 134 -3.67 13.29 10.29
C GLY A 134 -2.80 12.04 10.31
N TRP A 135 -2.02 11.79 9.24
CA TRP A 135 -1.04 10.72 9.21
C TRP A 135 0.11 11.05 10.17
N SER A 136 0.28 10.22 11.19
CA SER A 136 1.15 10.51 12.33
C SER A 136 2.13 9.39 12.67
N GLN A 137 1.93 8.19 12.12
CA GLN A 137 2.71 7.00 12.41
C GLN A 137 3.57 6.59 11.22
N ILE A 138 3.00 6.57 10.01
CA ILE A 138 3.72 6.05 8.84
C ILE A 138 4.89 6.96 8.48
N ALA A 139 6.05 6.36 8.25
CA ALA A 139 7.21 7.06 7.73
C ALA A 139 6.98 7.48 6.27
N LEU A 140 7.19 8.77 5.96
CA LEU A 140 6.95 9.32 4.63
C LEU A 140 8.25 9.87 4.04
N VAL A 141 8.50 9.57 2.77
CA VAL A 141 9.63 10.11 2.02
C VAL A 141 9.21 10.64 0.65
N SER A 142 9.94 11.65 0.18
CA SER A 142 9.89 12.16 -1.19
C SER A 142 11.00 11.54 -2.01
N GLY A 143 10.63 11.00 -3.17
CA GLY A 143 11.56 10.62 -4.24
C GLY A 143 11.65 11.65 -5.36
N SER A 144 11.28 12.91 -5.12
CA SER A 144 11.29 13.99 -6.14
C SER A 144 12.61 14.05 -6.91
N GLU A 145 13.73 13.98 -6.20
CA GLU A 145 15.09 14.04 -6.78
C GLU A 145 15.72 12.66 -7.00
N SER A 146 14.92 11.60 -6.94
CA SER A 146 15.40 10.21 -7.03
C SER A 146 14.93 9.52 -8.31
N PRO A 147 15.78 8.71 -8.97
CA PRO A 147 15.36 7.85 -10.08
C PRO A 147 14.61 6.58 -9.64
N TYR A 148 14.48 6.34 -8.33
CA TYR A 148 13.88 5.12 -7.76
C TYR A 148 12.54 4.75 -8.41
N GLN A 149 11.57 5.68 -8.48
CA GLN A 149 10.25 5.36 -8.99
C GLN A 149 10.28 4.90 -10.45
N ALA A 150 11.14 5.47 -11.29
CA ALA A 150 11.30 5.03 -12.68
C ALA A 150 11.97 3.65 -12.78
N ASP A 151 13.02 3.42 -11.98
CA ASP A 151 13.73 2.14 -11.94
C ASP A 151 12.83 0.99 -11.46
N TYR A 152 12.00 1.25 -10.45
CA TYR A 152 11.09 0.28 -9.82
C TYR A 152 9.66 0.34 -10.37
N LYS A 153 9.46 0.88 -11.58
CA LYS A 153 8.17 0.84 -12.30
C LYS A 153 6.99 1.44 -11.54
N CYS A 154 7.28 2.37 -10.63
CA CYS A 154 6.30 3.19 -9.92
C CYS A 154 6.00 4.50 -10.69
N GLN A 155 6.65 4.72 -11.82
CA GLN A 155 6.54 5.90 -12.67
C GLN A 155 6.61 5.49 -14.15
N GLY A 156 5.83 6.17 -15.00
CA GLY A 156 5.89 6.08 -16.45
C GLY A 156 6.90 7.06 -17.04
N ASP A 157 6.56 7.71 -18.16
CA ASP A 157 7.51 8.54 -18.92
C ASP A 157 7.75 9.94 -18.30
N SER A 158 6.93 10.35 -17.32
CA SER A 158 7.05 11.64 -16.65
C SER A 158 6.82 11.53 -15.15
N ASP A 159 7.30 12.52 -14.39
CA ASP A 159 7.13 12.57 -12.93
C ASP A 159 5.66 12.68 -12.49
N ASP A 160 4.76 13.13 -13.36
CA ASP A 160 3.31 13.17 -13.09
C ASP A 160 2.58 11.89 -13.52
N MET A 161 3.27 10.94 -14.15
CA MET A 161 2.73 9.63 -14.48
C MET A 161 3.17 8.61 -13.43
N GLN A 162 2.45 8.55 -12.31
CA GLN A 162 2.78 7.67 -11.19
C GLN A 162 1.91 6.41 -11.19
N TRP A 163 2.43 5.31 -10.66
CA TRP A 163 1.72 4.05 -10.46
C TRP A 163 1.70 3.67 -8.99
N PRO A 164 0.56 3.18 -8.46
CA PRO A 164 0.52 2.65 -7.12
C PRO A 164 1.26 1.31 -7.12
N VAL A 165 2.33 1.17 -6.36
CA VAL A 165 3.10 -0.08 -6.33
C VAL A 165 3.55 -0.34 -4.90
N MET A 166 3.31 -1.56 -4.41
CA MET A 166 3.88 -2.00 -3.16
C MET A 166 5.06 -2.91 -3.45
N HIS A 167 6.22 -2.55 -2.91
CA HIS A 167 7.42 -3.38 -2.93
C HIS A 167 7.79 -3.85 -1.53
N VAL A 168 8.45 -5.01 -1.49
CA VAL A 168 9.10 -5.54 -0.31
C VAL A 168 10.55 -5.81 -0.66
N PHE A 169 11.44 -5.35 0.20
CA PHE A 169 12.88 -5.55 0.10
C PHE A 169 13.40 -6.28 1.32
N ARG A 170 14.47 -7.04 1.14
CA ARG A 170 15.14 -7.77 2.20
C ARG A 170 16.62 -7.41 2.25
N LYS A 171 17.12 -7.14 3.45
CA LYS A 171 18.55 -7.04 3.75
C LYS A 171 19.10 -8.42 4.07
N GLN A 172 20.16 -8.82 3.39
CA GLN A 172 20.85 -10.09 3.60
C GLN A 172 22.34 -9.91 3.31
N ASP A 173 23.20 -10.33 4.25
CA ASP A 173 24.67 -10.29 4.11
C ASP A 173 25.22 -8.90 3.73
N GLY A 174 24.65 -7.85 4.32
CA GLY A 174 25.04 -6.45 4.06
C GLY A 174 24.54 -5.88 2.73
N LYS A 175 23.82 -6.65 1.92
CA LYS A 175 23.21 -6.23 0.65
C LYS A 175 21.69 -6.16 0.77
N ILE A 176 21.06 -5.42 -0.14
CA ILE A 176 19.61 -5.28 -0.22
C ILE A 176 19.15 -5.92 -1.52
N PHE A 177 18.10 -6.74 -1.45
CA PHE A 177 17.49 -7.41 -2.59
C PHE A 177 16.01 -7.10 -2.64
N HIS A 178 15.48 -6.93 -3.84
CA HIS A 178 14.05 -6.97 -4.07
C HIS A 178 13.53 -8.36 -3.70
N PHE A 179 12.43 -8.42 -2.94
CA PHE A 179 11.81 -9.66 -2.50
C PHE A 179 10.48 -9.91 -3.21
N TRP A 180 9.63 -8.88 -3.30
CA TRP A 180 8.32 -9.00 -3.94
C TRP A 180 7.78 -7.63 -4.36
N GLY A 181 6.93 -7.59 -5.38
CA GLY A 181 6.23 -6.40 -5.81
C GLY A 181 4.84 -6.69 -6.37
N THR A 182 3.97 -5.69 -6.39
CA THR A 182 2.71 -5.76 -7.14
C THR A 182 2.94 -5.45 -8.62
N GLU A 183 2.43 -6.27 -9.52
CA GLU A 183 2.62 -6.13 -10.97
C GLU A 183 1.33 -6.23 -11.79
N LEU A 184 0.20 -6.55 -11.14
CA LEU A 184 -1.09 -6.62 -11.83
C LEU A 184 -1.65 -5.21 -12.09
N SER A 185 -2.39 -5.05 -13.18
CA SER A 185 -2.92 -3.76 -13.62
C SER A 185 -4.11 -3.25 -12.80
N ALA A 186 -4.80 -4.13 -12.07
CA ALA A 186 -5.97 -3.77 -11.26
C ALA A 186 -6.02 -4.60 -9.97
N ASN A 187 -6.62 -4.04 -8.93
CA ASN A 187 -6.88 -4.67 -7.62
C ASN A 187 -5.65 -5.30 -6.95
N HIS A 188 -4.44 -4.92 -7.37
CA HIS A 188 -3.20 -5.57 -6.96
C HIS A 188 -2.81 -5.23 -5.50
N VAL A 189 -3.44 -4.21 -4.91
CA VAL A 189 -3.34 -3.82 -3.50
C VAL A 189 -4.61 -4.12 -2.68
N ASP A 190 -5.67 -4.68 -3.28
CA ASP A 190 -6.94 -4.94 -2.56
C ASP A 190 -6.74 -5.83 -1.33
N THR A 191 -5.83 -6.81 -1.43
CA THR A 191 -5.51 -7.73 -0.33
C THR A 191 -4.94 -7.05 0.92
N VAL A 192 -4.50 -5.79 0.79
CA VAL A 192 -3.97 -4.98 1.90
C VAL A 192 -4.80 -3.73 2.15
N TRP A 193 -6.01 -3.64 1.58
CA TRP A 193 -6.88 -2.47 1.69
C TRP A 193 -8.02 -2.71 2.68
N PRO A 194 -7.94 -2.17 3.92
CA PRO A 194 -8.92 -2.51 4.94
C PRO A 194 -10.34 -2.10 4.58
N TYR A 195 -10.51 -0.94 3.93
CA TYR A 195 -11.83 -0.43 3.55
C TYR A 195 -12.59 -1.41 2.65
N TRP A 196 -11.99 -1.84 1.53
CA TRP A 196 -12.64 -2.77 0.61
C TRP A 196 -12.96 -4.12 1.23
N ASN A 197 -12.01 -4.67 1.98
CA ASN A 197 -12.22 -5.94 2.68
C ASN A 197 -13.35 -5.85 3.72
N LEU A 198 -13.54 -4.69 4.38
CA LEU A 198 -14.65 -4.50 5.33
C LEU A 198 -15.99 -4.34 4.62
N MET A 199 -16.03 -3.62 3.49
CA MET A 199 -17.26 -3.44 2.72
C MET A 199 -17.77 -4.75 2.09
N ASP A 200 -16.88 -5.71 1.78
CA ASP A 200 -17.30 -7.04 1.28
C ASP A 200 -18.15 -7.83 2.30
N PHE A 201 -18.12 -7.47 3.59
CA PHE A 201 -18.91 -8.12 4.64
C PHE A 201 -20.26 -7.45 4.92
N THR A 202 -20.57 -6.31 4.29
CA THR A 202 -21.88 -5.67 4.46
C THR A 202 -22.91 -6.32 3.53
N PRO A 203 -24.21 -6.33 3.89
CA PRO A 203 -25.26 -6.85 3.01
C PRO A 203 -25.30 -6.19 1.63
N GLU A 204 -24.90 -4.92 1.55
CA GLU A 204 -24.84 -4.13 0.33
C GLU A 204 -23.56 -4.37 -0.49
N GLY A 205 -22.54 -5.01 0.08
CA GLY A 205 -21.23 -5.18 -0.51
C GLY A 205 -20.46 -3.86 -0.70
N ARG A 206 -19.46 -3.87 -1.60
CA ARG A 206 -18.75 -2.65 -2.00
C ARG A 206 -19.72 -1.68 -2.69
N PRO A 207 -19.69 -0.38 -2.34
CA PRO A 207 -20.42 0.62 -3.10
C PRO A 207 -19.93 0.67 -4.56
N ASP A 208 -20.82 0.96 -5.51
CA ASP A 208 -20.50 1.12 -6.93
C ASP A 208 -19.81 2.45 -7.21
N ILE A 209 -18.59 2.61 -6.68
CA ILE A 209 -17.74 3.79 -6.84
C ILE A 209 -16.28 3.37 -7.07
N PRO A 210 -15.48 4.13 -7.84
CA PRO A 210 -14.11 3.74 -8.17
C PRO A 210 -13.12 3.79 -6.99
N THR A 211 -13.39 4.64 -5.99
CA THR A 211 -12.50 4.84 -4.84
C THR A 211 -13.30 4.99 -3.56
N PRO A 212 -12.75 4.68 -2.37
CA PRO A 212 -13.42 4.92 -1.10
C PRO A 212 -13.83 6.40 -0.98
N PRO A 213 -14.85 6.74 -0.17
CA PRO A 213 -15.31 8.12 -0.02
C PRO A 213 -14.15 9.07 0.32
N GLN A 214 -13.90 10.02 -0.60
CA GLN A 214 -12.94 11.10 -0.45
C GLN A 214 -13.63 12.40 -0.89
N ASN A 215 -13.34 13.50 -0.22
CA ASN A 215 -13.94 14.81 -0.52
C ASN A 215 -13.09 15.63 -1.50
N PHE A 216 -12.20 14.99 -2.28
CA PHE A 216 -11.29 15.67 -3.19
C PHE A 216 -10.96 14.80 -4.41
N ARG A 217 -10.70 15.45 -5.53
CA ARG A 217 -10.07 14.91 -6.75
C ARG A 217 -9.08 15.96 -7.24
N SER A 218 -7.93 15.52 -7.73
CA SER A 218 -6.91 16.45 -8.22
C SER A 218 -7.34 17.07 -9.56
N GLU A 219 -7.12 18.37 -9.76
CA GLU A 219 -7.27 19.08 -11.05
C GLU A 219 -6.54 18.36 -12.19
N PHE A 220 -5.36 17.78 -11.91
CA PHE A 220 -4.62 16.99 -12.91
C PHE A 220 -5.45 15.79 -13.41
N LEU A 221 -6.04 15.01 -12.51
CA LEU A 221 -6.90 13.89 -12.87
C LEU A 221 -8.18 14.36 -13.56
N GLU A 222 -8.79 15.46 -13.11
CA GLU A 222 -9.98 16.02 -13.79
C GLU A 222 -9.68 16.42 -15.24
N LYS A 223 -8.53 17.04 -15.46
CA LYS A 223 -8.13 17.54 -16.79
C LYS A 223 -7.69 16.42 -17.74
N ASN A 224 -6.97 15.43 -17.25
CA ASN A 224 -6.34 14.40 -18.09
C ASN A 224 -7.13 13.09 -18.15
N TYR A 225 -8.02 12.84 -17.18
CA TYR A 225 -8.82 11.62 -17.05
C TYR A 225 -10.24 11.95 -16.58
N PRO A 226 -11.06 12.65 -17.40
CA PRO A 226 -12.45 12.94 -17.07
C PRO A 226 -13.26 11.63 -17.00
N GLU A 227 -14.26 11.60 -16.10
CA GLU A 227 -15.23 10.50 -15.98
C GLU A 227 -16.12 10.35 -17.23
#